data_AF-A0A3D2GPM5-F1
#
_entry.id   AF-A0A3D2GPM5-F1
#
_cell.length_a   1.000
_cell.length_b   1.000
_cell.length_c   1.000
_cell.angle_alpha   90.00
_cell.angle_beta   90.00
_cell.angle_gamma   90.00
#
_symmetry.space_group_name_H-M   'P 1'
#
loop_
_entity.id
_entity.type
_entity.pdbx_description
1 polymer ?
#
loop_
_entity_poly.entity_id
_entity_poly.type
_entity_poly.pdbx_seq_one_letter_code
_entity_poly.pdbx_strand_id
1 'polypeptide(L)'
;MEARSKTGKGVGARLLRKEDDRYMRGRGKFIADIRLAGMKDVAFLRSPLAHARLKGISVPERLRGRAFTHEDMTGVQAIRAVTGLSGFKVSEQPPLATGKVRHVGELVAMCLGESRAEAEDVVAEIDVQFEELPVIVNMLQGQRSDSPLVHEDWGDNIYLESSFDGDLTEAKAAAAVTVTKEFRTNRQCMAPLEGKGAVAYWDSRLEQLVVYTATQMPHIVRTGLAECLGLDQAKVRVIAPDVGGGFGYKGILTPEEICLGWLAMHCGHPVRWIEDCREHLTANANCREHHYHVTAYADARGKILGLEVEASVDAGAYSAYPFSACLEGAQVVSILPGPYVIPAYHCKTYSVATNKAPILPYRGVARTGVCFVMELIIDAIARAVEREPYEVRLENLVPASAMPYTNITGKDFDSGDYPKSLRRAVEEIHLTDIRARQADGEPDGRLIGIGFATFCEQAAHGTSVYSGWGIPMVPGHEQAVARMTPGGSLELRIGAHSHGQSMETTLAQVAHEVLGIDPAKVKLV
;
A
#
# COMPACT_ATOMS: atom_id res chain seq x y z
N MET A 1 -20.73 -12.35 32.97
CA MET A 1 -20.79 -11.61 31.68
C MET A 1 -21.89 -10.57 31.78
N GLU A 2 -21.78 -9.73 32.81
CA GLU A 2 -22.82 -8.81 33.28
C GLU A 2 -22.77 -7.48 32.54
N ALA A 3 -23.96 -6.96 32.24
CA ALA A 3 -24.27 -5.58 31.84
C ALA A 3 -23.42 -4.94 30.72
N ARG A 4 -23.64 -5.35 29.47
CA ARG A 4 -23.41 -4.43 28.34
C ARG A 4 -24.22 -3.15 28.61
N SER A 5 -23.52 -2.02 28.64
CA SER A 5 -24.09 -0.70 28.91
C SER A 5 -25.29 -0.44 27.99
N LYS A 6 -26.50 -0.40 28.57
CA LYS A 6 -27.80 -0.14 27.91
C LYS A 6 -27.95 1.27 27.34
N THR A 7 -26.90 2.08 27.32
CA THR A 7 -26.98 3.52 26.96
C THR A 7 -27.08 3.76 25.46
N GLY A 8 -26.95 2.72 24.62
CA GLY A 8 -26.99 2.86 23.16
C GLY A 8 -25.86 3.71 22.58
N LYS A 9 -24.75 3.85 23.33
CA LYS A 9 -23.58 4.68 22.95
C LYS A 9 -22.27 3.89 22.82
N GLY A 10 -22.24 2.62 23.22
CA GLY A 10 -21.06 1.74 23.18
C GLY A 10 -20.81 1.10 21.82
N VAL A 11 -20.02 0.03 21.80
CA VAL A 11 -19.68 -0.72 20.59
C VAL A 11 -20.96 -1.29 19.95
N GLY A 12 -21.13 -1.04 18.65
CA GLY A 12 -22.32 -1.45 17.88
C GLY A 12 -23.40 -0.37 17.74
N ALA A 13 -23.30 0.75 18.47
CA ALA A 13 -24.18 1.90 18.27
C ALA A 13 -23.86 2.68 16.99
N ARG A 14 -24.88 3.27 16.37
CA ARG A 14 -24.76 4.15 15.18
C ARG A 14 -24.69 5.61 15.60
N LEU A 15 -23.59 6.02 16.24
CA LEU A 15 -23.39 7.42 16.62
C LEU A 15 -23.09 8.29 15.41
N LEU A 16 -23.52 9.56 15.46
CA LEU A 16 -23.03 10.58 14.53
C LEU A 16 -21.55 10.82 14.78
N ARG A 17 -20.80 11.09 13.71
CA ARG A 17 -19.36 11.24 13.81
C ARG A 17 -19.00 12.58 14.45
N LYS A 18 -18.04 12.56 15.36
CA LYS A 18 -17.57 13.73 16.10
C LYS A 18 -16.77 14.68 15.22
N GLU A 19 -16.03 14.11 14.27
CA GLU A 19 -15.20 14.87 13.34
C GLU A 19 -16.00 15.60 12.25
N ASP A 20 -17.27 15.22 12.00
CA ASP A 20 -18.11 15.84 10.96
C ASP A 20 -18.28 17.34 11.16
N ASP A 21 -18.40 17.79 12.41
CA ASP A 21 -18.64 19.20 12.73
C ASP A 21 -17.56 20.13 12.14
N ARG A 22 -16.28 19.74 12.24
CA ARG A 22 -15.18 20.55 11.69
C ARG A 22 -15.12 20.44 10.18
N TYR A 23 -15.35 19.26 9.60
CA TYR A 23 -15.28 19.08 8.15
C TYR A 23 -16.41 19.80 7.42
N MET A 24 -17.65 19.65 7.90
CA MET A 24 -18.84 20.24 7.27
C MET A 24 -18.86 21.78 7.35
N ARG A 25 -18.04 22.37 8.22
CA ARG A 25 -17.92 23.83 8.38
C ARG A 25 -16.65 24.42 7.76
N GLY A 26 -15.88 23.63 7.02
CA GLY A 26 -14.59 24.09 6.46
C GLY A 26 -13.55 24.44 7.53
N ARG A 27 -13.63 23.79 8.70
CA ARG A 27 -12.71 23.95 9.84
C ARG A 27 -11.78 22.77 10.02
N GLY A 28 -11.77 21.83 9.07
CA GLY A 28 -10.69 20.84 8.96
C GLY A 28 -9.34 21.54 8.81
N LYS A 29 -8.28 20.84 9.19
CA LYS A 29 -6.91 21.32 9.04
C LYS A 29 -6.14 20.28 8.25
N PHE A 30 -6.15 20.42 6.93
CA PHE A 30 -5.39 19.60 6.00
C PHE A 30 -3.98 20.17 5.82
N ILE A 31 -3.08 19.42 5.18
CA ILE A 31 -1.69 19.86 5.02
C ILE A 31 -1.59 21.18 4.25
N ALA A 32 -2.42 21.34 3.22
CA ALA A 32 -2.48 22.54 2.38
C ALA A 32 -3.07 23.76 3.10
N ASP A 33 -3.67 23.61 4.29
CA ASP A 33 -4.23 24.72 5.08
C ASP A 33 -3.21 25.37 6.01
N ILE A 34 -2.06 24.71 6.23
CA ILE A 34 -1.03 25.20 7.15
C ILE A 34 -0.36 26.45 6.56
N ARG A 35 -0.22 27.48 7.38
CA ARG A 35 0.45 28.74 7.03
C ARG A 35 1.43 29.08 8.15
N LEU A 36 2.69 29.30 7.79
CA LEU A 36 3.75 29.75 8.69
C LEU A 36 4.36 31.04 8.12
N ALA A 37 4.84 31.91 9.01
CA ALA A 37 5.48 33.15 8.59
C ALA A 37 6.74 32.87 7.77
N GLY A 38 6.91 33.56 6.65
CA GLY A 38 8.08 33.40 5.76
C GLY A 38 8.16 32.07 5.02
N MET A 39 7.10 31.25 5.05
CA MET A 39 7.06 29.95 4.38
C MET A 39 7.25 30.09 2.87
N LYS A 40 8.14 29.27 2.29
CA LYS A 40 8.36 29.17 0.84
C LYS A 40 7.74 27.89 0.29
N ASP A 41 7.39 27.92 -0.99
CA ASP A 41 6.93 26.73 -1.70
C ASP A 41 8.09 26.03 -2.40
N VAL A 42 8.01 24.71 -2.45
CA VAL A 42 8.94 23.82 -3.14
C VAL A 42 8.24 23.20 -4.35
N ALA A 43 8.93 23.24 -5.49
CA ALA A 43 8.61 22.46 -6.68
C ALA A 43 9.81 21.58 -7.03
N PHE A 44 9.56 20.44 -7.68
CA PHE A 44 10.60 19.50 -8.07
C PHE A 44 10.76 19.45 -9.58
N LEU A 45 12.01 19.45 -10.04
CA LEU A 45 12.35 19.03 -11.39
C LEU A 45 12.29 17.51 -11.43
N ARG A 46 11.42 16.97 -12.27
CA ARG A 46 11.21 15.52 -12.41
C ARG A 46 11.73 15.03 -13.75
N SER A 47 12.27 13.81 -13.77
CA SER A 47 12.74 13.16 -14.99
C SER A 47 11.59 12.98 -15.99
N PRO A 48 11.74 13.42 -17.25
CA PRO A 48 10.82 13.07 -18.32
C PRO A 48 11.10 11.68 -18.91
N LEU A 49 12.23 11.05 -18.55
CA LEU A 49 12.70 9.80 -19.13
C LEU A 49 12.59 8.63 -18.14
N ALA A 50 12.30 7.44 -18.67
CA ALA A 50 12.18 6.23 -17.87
C ALA A 50 13.54 5.64 -17.46
N HIS A 51 14.58 5.83 -18.28
CA HIS A 51 15.92 5.34 -17.98
C HIS A 51 16.95 6.18 -18.71
N ALA A 52 17.82 6.88 -17.99
CA ALA A 52 18.87 7.69 -18.60
C ALA A 52 20.01 8.00 -17.61
N ARG A 53 21.25 8.07 -18.09
CA ARG A 53 22.37 8.60 -17.29
C ARG A 53 22.26 10.12 -17.20
N LEU A 54 22.54 10.66 -16.02
CA LEU A 54 22.65 12.10 -15.80
C LEU A 54 24.07 12.54 -16.19
N LYS A 55 24.20 13.29 -17.28
CA LYS A 55 25.49 13.82 -17.76
C LYS A 55 25.89 15.13 -17.10
N GLY A 56 24.90 15.91 -16.69
CA GLY A 56 25.10 17.18 -15.98
C GLY A 56 23.77 17.87 -15.72
N ILE A 57 23.74 18.66 -14.65
CA ILE A 57 22.62 19.53 -14.29
C ILE A 57 23.17 20.95 -14.25
N SER A 58 22.64 21.83 -15.10
CA SER A 58 23.05 23.23 -15.16
C SER A 58 22.06 24.10 -14.41
N VAL A 59 22.49 24.63 -13.27
CA VAL A 59 21.73 25.61 -12.49
C VAL A 59 22.28 27.01 -12.78
N PRO A 60 21.49 27.92 -13.36
CA PRO A 60 21.91 29.31 -13.57
C PRO A 60 22.40 29.97 -12.28
N GLU A 61 23.48 30.75 -12.35
CA GLU A 61 24.12 31.40 -11.18
C GLU A 61 23.12 32.18 -10.30
N ARG A 62 22.17 32.88 -10.93
CA ARG A 62 21.14 33.66 -10.24
C ARG A 62 20.11 32.82 -9.46
N LEU A 63 20.08 31.50 -9.68
CA LEU A 63 19.21 30.56 -8.97
C LEU A 63 19.94 29.84 -7.84
N ARG A 64 21.23 30.16 -7.57
CA ARG A 64 21.93 29.65 -6.40
C ARG A 64 21.18 30.00 -5.12
N GLY A 65 21.06 29.03 -4.22
CA GLY A 65 20.26 29.16 -2.99
C GLY A 65 18.75 29.02 -3.21
N ARG A 66 18.29 28.84 -4.46
CA ARG A 66 16.89 28.56 -4.80
C ARG A 66 16.70 27.22 -5.49
N ALA A 67 17.71 26.69 -6.17
CA ALA A 67 17.70 25.36 -6.77
C ALA A 67 18.80 24.51 -6.16
N PHE A 68 18.48 23.25 -5.86
CA PHE A 68 19.36 22.30 -5.20
C PHE A 68 19.27 20.93 -5.88
N THR A 69 20.42 20.29 -6.01
CA THR A 69 20.61 18.96 -6.61
C THR A 69 21.06 17.97 -5.55
N HIS A 70 21.27 16.71 -5.93
CA HIS A 70 21.83 15.70 -5.04
C HIS A 70 23.17 16.12 -4.42
N GLU A 71 24.02 16.83 -5.17
CA GLU A 71 25.36 17.24 -4.71
C GLU A 71 25.30 18.24 -3.54
N ASP A 72 24.25 19.04 -3.45
CA ASP A 72 24.04 19.98 -2.36
C ASP A 72 23.67 19.26 -1.04
N MET A 73 23.05 18.08 -1.14
CA MET A 73 22.51 17.32 0.00
C MET A 73 23.57 16.47 0.71
N THR A 74 24.71 17.09 1.06
CA THR A 74 25.83 16.39 1.72
C THR A 74 25.38 15.72 3.03
N GLY A 75 25.73 14.44 3.20
CA GLY A 75 25.43 13.66 4.41
C GLY A 75 24.05 13.00 4.42
N VAL A 76 23.15 13.37 3.50
CA VAL A 76 21.83 12.73 3.37
C VAL A 76 21.97 11.33 2.79
N GLN A 77 21.35 10.36 3.43
CA GLN A 77 21.36 8.96 3.02
C GLN A 77 20.17 8.63 2.10
N ALA A 78 20.37 7.63 1.23
CA ALA A 78 19.29 7.08 0.41
C ALA A 78 18.24 6.35 1.26
N ILE A 79 17.01 6.30 0.76
CA ILE A 79 15.96 5.46 1.34
C ILE A 79 16.32 3.99 1.07
N ARG A 80 16.30 3.18 2.12
CA ARG A 80 16.55 1.73 2.07
C ARG A 80 15.40 0.99 2.73
N ALA A 81 14.49 0.44 1.92
CA ALA A 81 13.44 -0.45 2.41
C ALA A 81 13.89 -1.91 2.31
N VAL A 82 14.39 -2.44 3.41
CA VAL A 82 15.01 -3.77 3.47
C VAL A 82 14.03 -4.79 4.09
N THR A 83 13.99 -5.98 3.50
CA THR A 83 13.44 -7.17 4.15
C THR A 83 14.57 -8.13 4.52
N GLY A 84 14.43 -8.83 5.64
CA GLY A 84 15.32 -9.90 6.10
C GLY A 84 15.14 -11.24 5.39
N LEU A 85 14.31 -11.31 4.34
CA LEU A 85 14.14 -12.51 3.54
C LEU A 85 15.44 -12.81 2.75
N SER A 86 15.83 -14.09 2.74
CA SER A 86 17.05 -14.55 2.07
C SER A 86 17.00 -14.27 0.57
N GLY A 87 18.10 -13.75 0.02
CA GLY A 87 18.21 -13.43 -1.41
C GLY A 87 17.63 -12.08 -1.82
N PHE A 88 17.08 -11.29 -0.88
CA PHE A 88 16.57 -9.95 -1.20
C PHE A 88 17.69 -9.00 -1.62
N LYS A 89 17.55 -8.39 -2.80
CA LYS A 89 18.46 -7.36 -3.32
C LYS A 89 17.99 -5.98 -2.87
N VAL A 90 18.84 -5.26 -2.15
CA VAL A 90 18.53 -3.93 -1.61
C VAL A 90 18.75 -2.88 -2.69
N SER A 91 17.70 -2.09 -2.99
CA SER A 91 17.83 -0.87 -3.80
C SER A 91 17.99 0.35 -2.91
N GLU A 92 18.87 1.26 -3.31
CA GLU A 92 19.05 2.57 -2.68
C GLU A 92 18.31 3.63 -3.51
N GLN A 93 17.30 4.26 -2.93
CA GLN A 93 16.55 5.34 -3.57
C GLN A 93 17.06 6.69 -3.05
N PRO A 94 17.86 7.43 -3.83
CA PRO A 94 18.32 8.75 -3.39
C PRO A 94 17.13 9.74 -3.39
N PRO A 95 17.09 10.72 -2.46
CA PRO A 95 16.02 11.72 -2.44
C PRO A 95 15.93 12.54 -3.74
N LEU A 96 17.09 12.86 -4.32
CA LEU A 96 17.25 13.41 -5.67
C LEU A 96 18.19 12.48 -6.45
N ALA A 97 17.84 12.17 -7.69
CA ALA A 97 18.55 11.23 -8.55
C ALA A 97 20.03 11.61 -8.70
N THR A 98 20.88 10.59 -8.67
CA THR A 98 22.33 10.70 -8.87
C THR A 98 22.81 9.59 -9.79
N GLY A 99 23.75 9.93 -10.69
CA GLY A 99 24.28 9.04 -11.73
C GLY A 99 23.30 8.71 -12.86
N LYS A 100 22.08 8.28 -12.53
CA LYS A 100 21.02 7.97 -13.50
C LYS A 100 19.62 8.13 -12.92
N VAL A 101 18.64 8.34 -13.81
CA VAL A 101 17.21 8.21 -13.54
C VAL A 101 16.74 6.83 -13.98
N ARG A 102 15.82 6.23 -13.21
CA ARG A 102 15.29 4.88 -13.34
C ARG A 102 13.78 4.83 -13.57
N HIS A 103 13.07 5.95 -13.47
CA HIS A 103 11.67 6.03 -13.92
C HIS A 103 11.25 7.45 -14.30
N VAL A 104 10.19 7.56 -15.10
CA VAL A 104 9.53 8.85 -15.38
C VAL A 104 8.98 9.40 -14.06
N GLY A 105 9.20 10.69 -13.82
CA GLY A 105 8.75 11.37 -12.60
C GLY A 105 9.72 11.36 -11.43
N GLU A 106 10.88 10.68 -11.56
CA GLU A 106 11.92 10.65 -10.53
C GLU A 106 12.48 12.05 -10.27
N LEU A 107 12.73 12.40 -9.01
CA LEU A 107 13.19 13.73 -8.62
C LEU A 107 14.64 13.93 -9.06
N VAL A 108 14.95 15.05 -9.72
CA VAL A 108 16.30 15.41 -10.18
C VAL A 108 16.83 16.62 -9.41
N ALA A 109 15.99 17.61 -9.17
CA ALA A 109 16.32 18.80 -8.39
C ALA A 109 15.09 19.30 -7.60
N MET A 110 15.33 20.07 -6.54
CA MET A 110 14.29 20.76 -5.78
C MET A 110 14.50 22.27 -5.84
N CYS A 111 13.42 23.02 -5.98
CA CYS A 111 13.44 24.46 -6.23
C CYS A 111 12.52 25.20 -5.26
N LEU A 112 12.97 26.37 -4.79
CA LEU A 112 12.27 27.26 -3.86
C LEU A 112 11.75 28.52 -4.56
N GLY A 113 10.54 28.92 -4.19
CA GLY A 113 9.93 30.19 -4.57
C GLY A 113 9.07 30.79 -3.45
N GLU A 114 8.72 32.07 -3.56
CA GLU A 114 7.76 32.72 -2.66
C GLU A 114 6.36 32.12 -2.76
N SER A 115 6.09 31.48 -3.90
CA SER A 115 4.85 30.77 -4.20
C SER A 115 5.14 29.53 -5.02
N ARG A 116 4.17 28.61 -5.07
CA ARG A 116 4.25 27.40 -5.92
C ARG A 116 4.58 27.74 -7.39
N ALA A 117 3.91 28.75 -7.96
CA ALA A 117 4.14 29.15 -9.34
C ALA A 117 5.58 29.61 -9.57
N GLU A 118 6.13 30.42 -8.65
CA GLU A 118 7.52 30.87 -8.77
C GLU A 118 8.52 29.72 -8.58
N ALA A 119 8.22 28.75 -7.72
CA ALA A 119 9.05 27.55 -7.59
C ALA A 119 9.05 26.72 -8.89
N GLU A 120 7.92 26.63 -9.58
CA GLU A 120 7.79 25.98 -10.90
C GLU A 120 8.54 26.76 -12.00
N ASP A 121 8.51 28.09 -11.96
CA ASP A 121 9.30 28.92 -12.88
C ASP A 121 10.80 28.62 -12.71
N VAL A 122 11.29 28.51 -11.47
CA VAL A 122 12.70 28.13 -11.19
C VAL A 122 13.03 26.74 -11.74
N VAL A 123 12.11 25.77 -11.62
CA VAL A 123 12.27 24.42 -12.20
C VAL A 123 12.46 24.49 -13.72
N ALA A 124 11.69 25.33 -14.41
CA ALA A 124 11.73 25.45 -15.87
C ALA A 124 13.05 26.04 -16.42
N GLU A 125 13.89 26.60 -15.54
CA GLU A 125 15.17 27.21 -15.91
C GLU A 125 16.38 26.28 -15.77
N ILE A 126 16.19 25.10 -15.16
CA ILE A 126 17.25 24.11 -14.96
C ILE A 126 17.35 23.24 -16.22
N ASP A 127 18.54 23.18 -16.79
CA ASP A 127 18.84 22.29 -17.91
C ASP A 127 19.47 20.99 -17.40
N VAL A 128 18.99 19.84 -17.90
CA VAL A 128 19.51 18.52 -17.54
C VAL A 128 19.88 17.77 -18.79
N GLN A 129 21.14 17.35 -18.85
CA GLN A 129 21.66 16.55 -19.94
C GLN A 129 21.50 15.07 -19.64
N PHE A 130 20.72 14.39 -20.46
CA PHE A 130 20.46 12.96 -20.35
C PHE A 130 21.15 12.18 -21.47
N GLU A 131 21.61 10.97 -21.15
CA GLU A 131 21.90 9.92 -22.13
C GLU A 131 20.90 8.79 -21.92
N GLU A 132 19.94 8.65 -22.83
CA GLU A 132 18.90 7.62 -22.76
C GLU A 132 19.49 6.20 -22.72
N LEU A 133 18.87 5.35 -21.91
CA LEU A 133 19.20 3.95 -21.76
C LEU A 133 17.99 3.08 -22.16
N PRO A 134 18.21 1.82 -22.58
CA PRO A 134 17.12 0.89 -22.86
C PRO A 134 16.20 0.71 -21.64
N VAL A 135 14.89 0.64 -21.90
CA VAL A 135 13.83 0.67 -20.87
C VAL A 135 13.17 -0.71 -20.70
N ILE A 136 12.84 -1.05 -19.45
CA ILE A 136 11.97 -2.18 -19.09
C ILE A 136 10.58 -1.66 -18.73
N VAL A 137 9.57 -2.04 -19.51
CA VAL A 137 8.20 -1.54 -19.35
C VAL A 137 7.26 -2.50 -18.63
N ASN A 138 7.69 -3.73 -18.33
CA ASN A 138 6.91 -4.67 -17.52
C ASN A 138 7.79 -5.79 -16.91
N MET A 139 7.22 -6.48 -15.91
CA MET A 139 7.87 -7.56 -15.17
C MET A 139 8.28 -8.78 -16.02
N LEU A 140 7.54 -9.12 -17.08
CA LEU A 140 7.88 -10.26 -17.94
C LEU A 140 9.12 -9.96 -18.79
N GLN A 141 9.26 -8.73 -19.29
CA GLN A 141 10.47 -8.28 -19.96
C GLN A 141 11.65 -8.27 -18.99
N GLY A 142 11.48 -7.76 -17.77
CA GLY A 142 12.54 -7.68 -16.75
C GLY A 142 13.08 -9.04 -16.29
N GLN A 143 12.31 -10.12 -16.42
CA GLN A 143 12.76 -11.48 -16.10
C GLN A 143 13.66 -12.12 -17.15
N ARG A 144 13.72 -11.57 -18.36
CA ARG A 144 14.52 -12.15 -19.42
C ARG A 144 16.01 -11.93 -19.12
N SER A 145 16.84 -12.94 -19.43
CA SER A 145 18.29 -12.85 -19.25
C SER A 145 18.97 -11.80 -20.14
N ASP A 146 18.32 -11.38 -21.22
CA ASP A 146 18.78 -10.34 -22.15
C ASP A 146 18.20 -8.95 -21.82
N SER A 147 17.49 -8.80 -20.71
CA SER A 147 16.86 -7.54 -20.33
C SER A 147 17.91 -6.48 -19.92
N PRO A 148 17.67 -5.19 -20.24
CA PRO A 148 18.45 -4.10 -19.66
C PRO A 148 18.42 -4.16 -18.12
N LEU A 149 19.43 -3.65 -17.43
CA LEU A 149 19.48 -3.69 -15.96
C LEU A 149 19.02 -2.35 -15.36
N VAL A 150 18.01 -2.40 -14.49
CA VAL A 150 17.57 -1.24 -13.68
C VAL A 150 18.63 -0.88 -12.64
N HIS A 151 19.27 -1.89 -12.06
CA HIS A 151 20.40 -1.77 -11.13
C HIS A 151 21.56 -2.61 -11.67
N GLU A 152 22.60 -1.96 -12.21
CA GLU A 152 23.69 -2.68 -12.91
C GLU A 152 24.41 -3.69 -12.00
N ASP A 153 24.56 -3.38 -10.72
CA ASP A 153 25.32 -4.19 -9.75
C ASP A 153 24.63 -5.52 -9.38
N TRP A 154 23.39 -5.75 -9.81
CA TRP A 154 22.62 -6.94 -9.44
C TRP A 154 22.75 -8.10 -10.42
N GLY A 155 23.17 -7.84 -11.65
CA GLY A 155 23.25 -8.84 -12.74
C GLY A 155 21.92 -9.33 -13.31
N ASP A 156 20.79 -9.01 -12.68
CA ASP A 156 19.42 -9.25 -13.14
C ASP A 156 18.47 -8.18 -12.58
N ASN A 157 17.17 -8.29 -12.86
CA ASN A 157 16.14 -7.36 -12.36
C ASN A 157 15.22 -7.99 -11.29
N ILE A 158 15.69 -8.97 -10.53
CA ILE A 158 14.88 -9.68 -9.53
C ILE A 158 15.24 -9.16 -8.14
N TYR A 159 14.30 -8.46 -7.49
CA TYR A 159 14.42 -8.11 -6.07
C TYR A 159 14.47 -9.35 -5.20
N LEU A 160 13.55 -10.28 -5.45
CA LEU A 160 13.39 -11.51 -4.70
C LEU A 160 12.59 -12.52 -5.52
N GLU A 161 13.03 -13.76 -5.46
CA GLU A 161 12.24 -14.94 -5.80
C GLU A 161 11.67 -15.52 -4.49
N SER A 162 10.37 -15.80 -4.45
CA SER A 162 9.73 -16.46 -3.31
C SER A 162 8.95 -17.67 -3.78
N SER A 163 9.07 -18.79 -3.08
CA SER A 163 8.40 -20.04 -3.44
C SER A 163 7.70 -20.73 -2.26
N PHE A 164 6.76 -21.61 -2.60
CA PHE A 164 6.26 -22.68 -1.75
C PHE A 164 6.29 -23.96 -2.57
N ASP A 165 7.10 -24.92 -2.16
CA ASP A 165 7.44 -26.11 -2.94
C ASP A 165 6.73 -27.36 -2.41
N GLY A 166 5.40 -27.43 -2.57
CA GLY A 166 4.62 -28.63 -2.25
C GLY A 166 4.58 -29.64 -3.40
N ASP A 167 4.39 -30.92 -3.05
CA ASP A 167 4.28 -32.02 -4.02
C ASP A 167 2.88 -32.07 -4.64
N LEU A 168 2.81 -32.06 -5.97
CA LEU A 168 1.57 -32.11 -6.75
C LEU A 168 1.35 -33.49 -7.41
N THR A 169 2.21 -34.48 -7.17
CA THR A 169 2.19 -35.78 -7.87
C THR A 169 0.83 -36.47 -7.80
N GLU A 170 0.26 -36.59 -6.59
CA GLU A 170 -1.05 -37.21 -6.40
C GLU A 170 -2.19 -36.38 -7.00
N ALA A 171 -2.14 -35.05 -6.85
CA ALA A 171 -3.14 -34.15 -7.41
C ALA A 171 -3.18 -34.24 -8.95
N LYS A 172 -2.01 -34.28 -9.60
CA LYS A 172 -1.90 -34.45 -11.06
C LYS A 172 -2.42 -35.81 -11.52
N ALA A 173 -2.13 -36.88 -10.80
CA ALA A 173 -2.57 -38.24 -11.14
C ALA A 173 -4.08 -38.45 -10.95
N ALA A 174 -4.68 -37.83 -9.93
CA ALA A 174 -6.08 -38.01 -9.56
C ALA A 174 -7.04 -36.99 -10.22
N ALA A 175 -6.52 -35.98 -10.92
CA ALA A 175 -7.33 -34.95 -11.56
C ALA A 175 -8.22 -35.54 -12.67
N ALA A 176 -9.52 -35.33 -12.57
CA ALA A 176 -10.45 -35.57 -13.68
C ALA A 176 -10.51 -34.35 -14.61
N VAL A 177 -10.27 -33.16 -14.07
CA VAL A 177 -10.26 -31.89 -14.79
C VAL A 177 -9.00 -31.11 -14.44
N THR A 178 -8.33 -30.59 -15.46
CA THR A 178 -7.19 -29.68 -15.34
C THR A 178 -7.52 -28.38 -16.07
N VAL A 179 -7.39 -27.25 -15.38
CA VAL A 179 -7.64 -25.92 -15.95
C VAL A 179 -6.38 -25.07 -15.81
N THR A 180 -5.85 -24.60 -16.95
CA THR A 180 -4.75 -23.63 -17.00
C THR A 180 -5.26 -22.28 -17.51
N LYS A 181 -4.92 -21.20 -16.81
CA LYS A 181 -5.29 -19.83 -17.16
C LYS A 181 -4.15 -18.85 -16.89
N GLU A 182 -4.13 -17.80 -17.70
CA GLU A 182 -3.29 -16.63 -17.49
C GLU A 182 -4.16 -15.43 -17.08
N PHE A 183 -3.68 -14.68 -16.09
CA PHE A 183 -4.35 -13.50 -15.59
C PHE A 183 -3.37 -12.34 -15.49
N ARG A 184 -3.86 -11.13 -15.81
CA ARG A 184 -3.11 -9.89 -15.64
C ARG A 184 -3.95 -8.90 -14.87
N THR A 185 -3.35 -8.22 -13.90
CA THR A 185 -3.89 -7.00 -13.32
C THR A 185 -3.09 -5.82 -13.85
N ASN A 186 -3.80 -4.78 -14.30
CA ASN A 186 -3.16 -3.53 -14.71
C ASN A 186 -2.59 -2.80 -13.50
N ARG A 187 -1.58 -1.96 -13.74
CA ARG A 187 -1.13 -0.99 -12.76
C ARG A 187 -2.25 -0.02 -12.43
N GLN A 188 -2.44 0.24 -11.14
CA GLN A 188 -3.49 1.12 -10.64
C GLN A 188 -2.86 2.30 -9.90
N CYS A 189 -3.52 3.45 -9.98
CA CYS A 189 -3.17 4.60 -9.16
C CYS A 189 -4.15 4.73 -7.98
N MET A 190 -3.65 4.81 -6.75
CA MET A 190 -4.48 5.16 -5.59
C MET A 190 -4.71 6.66 -5.63
N ALA A 191 -5.94 7.12 -5.88
CA ALA A 191 -6.24 8.55 -6.02
C ALA A 191 -7.02 9.12 -4.82
N PRO A 192 -6.39 9.34 -3.64
CA PRO A 192 -6.99 10.17 -2.61
C PRO A 192 -7.25 11.57 -3.15
N LEU A 193 -8.36 12.18 -2.71
CA LEU A 193 -8.74 13.51 -3.19
C LEU A 193 -7.73 14.59 -2.75
N GLU A 194 -7.16 14.44 -1.55
CA GLU A 194 -5.99 15.20 -1.14
C GLU A 194 -4.72 14.43 -1.58
N GLY A 195 -3.85 15.05 -2.37
CA GLY A 195 -2.52 14.52 -2.69
C GLY A 195 -1.61 14.38 -1.46
N LYS A 196 -0.37 13.92 -1.65
CA LYS A 196 0.67 14.00 -0.61
C LYS A 196 1.10 15.45 -0.43
N GLY A 197 1.69 15.74 0.72
CA GLY A 197 2.26 17.05 0.98
C GLY A 197 2.92 17.09 2.35
N ALA A 198 3.79 18.06 2.53
CA ALA A 198 4.46 18.32 3.78
C ALA A 198 4.81 19.80 3.96
N VAL A 199 4.88 20.22 5.21
CA VAL A 199 5.40 21.52 5.66
C VAL A 199 6.47 21.24 6.71
N ALA A 200 7.69 21.72 6.49
CA ALA A 200 8.82 21.48 7.38
C ALA A 200 9.45 22.80 7.83
N TYR A 201 9.92 22.84 9.08
CA TYR A 201 10.76 23.93 9.59
C TYR A 201 11.68 23.41 10.70
N TRP A 202 12.80 24.11 10.91
CA TRP A 202 13.68 23.88 12.05
C TRP A 202 13.27 24.77 13.22
N ASP A 203 12.91 24.18 14.35
CA ASP A 203 12.72 24.89 15.61
C ASP A 203 14.09 25.09 16.27
N SER A 204 14.66 26.30 16.12
CA SER A 204 15.97 26.63 16.67
C SER A 204 16.03 26.65 18.19
N ARG A 205 14.90 26.81 18.87
CA ARG A 205 14.84 26.81 20.34
C ARG A 205 14.87 25.38 20.89
N LEU A 206 14.19 24.46 20.21
CA LEU A 206 14.14 23.04 20.59
C LEU A 206 15.20 22.19 19.89
N GLU A 207 15.97 22.78 18.97
CA GLU A 207 16.91 22.09 18.07
C GLU A 207 16.28 20.86 17.40
N GLN A 208 15.07 21.07 16.86
CA GLN A 208 14.22 20.00 16.38
C GLN A 208 13.68 20.31 14.97
N LEU A 209 13.78 19.33 14.08
CA LEU A 209 13.08 19.33 12.80
C LEU A 209 11.60 19.01 13.06
N VAL A 210 10.71 19.94 12.68
CA VAL A 210 9.26 19.75 12.77
C VAL A 210 8.69 19.60 11.37
N VAL A 211 8.01 18.48 11.13
CA VAL A 211 7.39 18.15 9.84
C VAL A 211 5.90 17.88 10.04
N TYR A 212 5.05 18.75 9.50
CA TYR A 212 3.66 18.41 9.24
C TYR A 212 3.61 17.64 7.92
N THR A 213 2.96 16.49 7.87
CA THR A 213 2.82 15.71 6.63
C THR A 213 1.49 15.00 6.58
N ALA A 214 0.90 14.91 5.38
CA ALA A 214 -0.24 14.06 5.13
C ALA A 214 0.23 12.58 5.14
N THR A 215 0.24 11.96 6.32
CA THR A 215 0.74 10.60 6.53
C THR A 215 -0.21 9.73 7.35
N GLN A 216 -0.24 8.43 7.06
CA GLN A 216 -0.93 7.40 7.83
C GLN A 216 -0.06 6.87 8.98
N MET A 217 1.27 7.06 8.89
CA MET A 217 2.24 6.44 9.78
C MET A 217 3.28 7.48 10.26
N PRO A 218 2.87 8.47 11.07
CA PRO A 218 3.77 9.56 11.49
C PRO A 218 5.02 9.06 12.22
N HIS A 219 4.90 8.00 13.03
CA HIS A 219 6.04 7.41 13.73
C HIS A 219 7.05 6.75 12.80
N ILE A 220 6.59 6.09 11.73
CA ILE A 220 7.47 5.49 10.71
C ILE A 220 8.18 6.56 9.90
N VAL A 221 7.45 7.59 9.47
CA VAL A 221 8.05 8.74 8.78
C VAL A 221 9.10 9.42 9.65
N ARG A 222 8.86 9.58 10.96
CA ARG A 222 9.85 10.13 11.90
C ARG A 222 11.13 9.31 11.91
N THR A 223 11.04 7.98 11.99
CA THR A 223 12.21 7.10 11.99
C THR A 223 12.98 7.21 10.67
N GLY A 224 12.28 7.12 9.54
CA GLY A 224 12.91 7.22 8.23
C GLY A 224 13.57 8.57 7.96
N LEU A 225 12.93 9.68 8.37
CA LEU A 225 13.53 11.01 8.29
C LEU A 225 14.80 11.13 9.14
N ALA A 226 14.76 10.61 10.37
CA ALA A 226 15.92 10.62 11.26
C ALA A 226 17.10 9.84 10.67
N GLU A 227 16.84 8.65 10.12
CA GLU A 227 17.85 7.82 9.45
C GLU A 227 18.43 8.51 8.21
N CYS A 228 17.57 8.98 7.30
CA CYS A 228 18.03 9.61 6.05
C CYS A 228 18.75 10.94 6.27
N LEU A 229 18.37 11.72 7.28
CA LEU A 229 18.99 13.02 7.57
C LEU A 229 20.14 12.94 8.59
N GLY A 230 20.46 11.76 9.11
CA GLY A 230 21.52 11.58 10.12
C GLY A 230 21.20 12.26 11.46
N LEU A 231 19.92 12.34 11.83
CA LEU A 231 19.45 12.96 13.07
C LEU A 231 19.13 11.91 14.13
N ASP A 232 19.28 12.28 15.40
CA ASP A 232 18.65 11.54 16.48
C ASP A 232 17.12 11.63 16.34
N GLN A 233 16.41 10.52 16.58
CA GLN A 233 14.96 10.46 16.43
C GLN A 233 14.21 11.48 17.33
N ALA A 234 14.78 11.84 18.50
CA ALA A 234 14.23 12.87 19.39
C ALA A 234 14.32 14.29 18.79
N LYS A 235 15.25 14.52 17.86
CA LYS A 235 15.36 15.77 17.09
C LYS A 235 14.41 15.83 15.90
N VAL A 236 13.52 14.85 15.72
CA VAL A 236 12.51 14.85 14.66
C VAL A 236 11.11 14.73 15.25
N ARG A 237 10.24 15.70 14.93
CA ARG A 237 8.82 15.70 15.30
C ARG A 237 7.96 15.68 14.05
N VAL A 238 7.24 14.59 13.86
CA VAL A 238 6.26 14.44 12.78
C VAL A 238 4.85 14.65 13.32
N ILE A 239 4.06 15.44 12.61
CA ILE A 239 2.66 15.75 12.96
C ILE A 239 1.79 15.45 11.74
N ALA A 240 0.86 14.52 11.89
CA ALA A 240 -0.16 14.25 10.88
C ALA A 240 -1.44 15.04 11.24
N PRO A 241 -1.86 16.02 10.42
CA PRO A 241 -3.05 16.81 10.69
C PRO A 241 -4.30 16.03 10.22
N ASP A 242 -5.40 16.70 9.83
CA ASP A 242 -6.46 16.01 9.09
C ASP A 242 -5.90 15.52 7.75
N VAL A 243 -6.25 14.29 7.34
CA VAL A 243 -5.76 13.67 6.10
C VAL A 243 -6.94 13.28 5.22
N GLY A 244 -6.98 13.84 4.01
CA GLY A 244 -8.03 13.69 3.00
C GLY A 244 -7.93 12.37 2.23
N GLY A 245 -7.91 11.25 2.96
CA GLY A 245 -7.70 9.91 2.42
C GLY A 245 -6.23 9.58 2.21
N GLY A 246 -5.89 8.29 2.32
CA GLY A 246 -4.51 7.81 2.22
C GLY A 246 -4.38 6.49 1.45
N PHE A 247 -5.23 5.52 1.77
CA PHE A 247 -5.38 4.25 1.03
C PHE A 247 -4.10 3.40 0.90
N GLY A 248 -3.09 3.67 1.72
CA GLY A 248 -1.79 2.98 1.76
C GLY A 248 -0.65 3.83 1.18
N TYR A 249 -0.93 4.69 0.19
CA TYR A 249 0.07 5.61 -0.38
C TYR A 249 0.65 6.56 0.67
N LYS A 250 -0.18 7.12 1.55
CA LYS A 250 0.31 8.01 2.62
C LYS A 250 0.94 7.26 3.79
N GLY A 251 1.11 5.94 3.71
CA GLY A 251 1.81 5.11 4.70
C GLY A 251 3.30 4.92 4.45
N ILE A 252 3.88 5.59 3.46
CA ILE A 252 5.31 5.50 3.14
C ILE A 252 6.08 6.78 3.49
N LEU A 253 7.40 6.64 3.64
CA LEU A 253 8.34 7.76 3.56
C LEU A 253 8.57 8.10 2.09
N THR A 254 8.51 9.39 1.76
CA THR A 254 8.72 9.89 0.39
C THR A 254 10.04 10.65 0.27
N PRO A 255 10.70 10.61 -0.92
CA PRO A 255 11.85 11.47 -1.22
C PRO A 255 11.58 12.95 -0.94
N GLU A 256 10.38 13.44 -1.26
CA GLU A 256 9.97 14.82 -1.05
C GLU A 256 9.99 15.21 0.44
N GLU A 257 9.59 14.33 1.35
CA GLU A 257 9.65 14.59 2.80
C GLU A 257 11.10 14.75 3.29
N ILE A 258 12.06 14.00 2.73
CA ILE A 258 13.48 14.10 3.07
C ILE A 258 14.06 15.42 2.54
N CYS A 259 13.77 15.77 1.29
CA CYS A 259 14.15 17.04 0.67
C CYS A 259 13.66 18.24 1.50
N LEU A 260 12.40 18.22 1.93
CA LEU A 260 11.84 19.27 2.80
C LEU A 260 12.49 19.31 4.17
N GLY A 261 12.77 18.15 4.77
CA GLY A 261 13.50 18.06 6.03
C GLY A 261 14.90 18.67 5.94
N TRP A 262 15.62 18.39 4.85
CA TRP A 262 16.92 18.99 4.58
C TRP A 262 16.81 20.52 4.39
N LEU A 263 15.91 20.99 3.52
CA LEU A 263 15.70 22.43 3.28
C LEU A 263 15.37 23.19 4.56
N ALA A 264 14.50 22.63 5.41
CA ALA A 264 14.10 23.22 6.68
C ALA A 264 15.30 23.47 7.63
N MET A 265 16.33 22.62 7.57
CA MET A 265 17.55 22.77 8.38
C MET A 265 18.55 23.78 7.79
N HIS A 266 18.51 24.04 6.48
CA HIS A 266 19.56 24.79 5.78
C HIS A 266 19.14 26.17 5.28
N CYS A 267 17.84 26.41 5.04
CA CYS A 267 17.37 27.66 4.43
C CYS A 267 16.88 28.73 5.44
N GLY A 268 16.71 28.37 6.72
CA GLY A 268 16.35 29.32 7.78
C GLY A 268 14.90 29.81 7.77
N HIS A 269 14.03 29.19 6.96
CA HIS A 269 12.59 29.48 6.91
C HIS A 269 11.78 28.20 6.70
N PRO A 270 10.48 28.20 7.04
CA PRO A 270 9.61 27.06 6.73
C PRO A 270 9.52 26.81 5.22
N VAL A 271 9.33 25.56 4.83
CA VAL A 271 9.15 25.13 3.44
C VAL A 271 7.91 24.25 3.31
N ARG A 272 7.23 24.33 2.17
CA ARG A 272 6.03 23.57 1.87
C ARG A 272 6.12 22.94 0.50
N TRP A 273 5.70 21.69 0.39
CA TRP A 273 5.38 21.03 -0.87
C TRP A 273 3.99 20.43 -0.78
N ILE A 274 3.19 20.66 -1.82
CA ILE A 274 1.88 20.05 -2.02
C ILE A 274 1.94 19.40 -3.40
N GLU A 275 1.69 18.10 -3.46
CA GLU A 275 1.67 17.33 -4.68
C GLU A 275 0.51 17.76 -5.59
N ASP A 276 0.78 17.92 -6.88
CA ASP A 276 -0.29 18.06 -7.88
C ASP A 276 -0.75 16.71 -8.46
N CYS A 277 -1.86 16.73 -9.20
CA CYS A 277 -2.43 15.49 -9.76
C CYS A 277 -1.51 14.80 -10.78
N ARG A 278 -0.67 15.54 -11.50
CA ARG A 278 0.27 14.97 -12.48
C ARG A 278 1.43 14.27 -11.77
N GLU A 279 2.01 14.91 -10.76
CA GLU A 279 3.04 14.30 -9.89
C GLU A 279 2.52 12.99 -9.30
N HIS A 280 1.27 13.02 -8.81
CA HIS A 280 0.60 11.89 -8.21
C HIS A 280 0.43 10.69 -9.14
N LEU A 281 -0.13 10.93 -10.33
CA LEU A 281 -0.41 9.87 -11.31
C LEU A 281 0.86 9.30 -11.94
N THR A 282 1.92 10.11 -12.08
CA THR A 282 3.11 9.71 -12.85
C THR A 282 4.19 9.09 -11.97
N ALA A 283 4.43 9.63 -10.78
CA ALA A 283 5.63 9.32 -10.01
C ALA A 283 5.38 8.55 -8.71
N ASN A 284 4.14 8.52 -8.21
CA ASN A 284 3.89 8.19 -6.82
C ASN A 284 2.95 6.99 -6.64
N ALA A 285 1.64 7.22 -6.53
CA ALA A 285 0.69 6.29 -5.93
C ALA A 285 0.34 5.05 -6.79
N ASN A 286 1.32 4.25 -7.21
CA ASN A 286 1.16 3.12 -8.12
C ASN A 286 1.14 1.76 -7.40
N CYS A 287 0.30 0.82 -7.86
CA CYS A 287 0.15 -0.51 -7.24
C CYS A 287 -0.38 -1.58 -8.22
N ARG A 288 -0.41 -2.85 -7.78
CA ARG A 288 -1.19 -3.98 -8.35
C ARG A 288 -0.87 -4.49 -9.76
N GLU A 289 0.31 -4.24 -10.32
CA GLU A 289 0.63 -4.79 -11.64
C GLU A 289 1.22 -6.20 -11.55
N HIS A 290 0.38 -7.21 -11.74
CA HIS A 290 0.74 -8.62 -11.60
C HIS A 290 0.41 -9.41 -12.87
N HIS A 291 1.13 -10.49 -13.06
CA HIS A 291 0.90 -11.51 -14.06
C HIS A 291 0.89 -12.87 -13.37
N TYR A 292 -0.09 -13.71 -13.66
CA TYR A 292 -0.26 -15.02 -13.06
C TYR A 292 -0.42 -16.05 -14.17
N HIS A 293 0.27 -17.18 -14.02
CA HIS A 293 0.04 -18.39 -14.79
C HIS A 293 -0.36 -19.48 -13.78
N VAL A 294 -1.61 -19.94 -13.84
CA VAL A 294 -2.20 -20.82 -12.84
C VAL A 294 -2.75 -22.07 -13.48
N THR A 295 -2.34 -23.22 -12.97
CA THR A 295 -2.93 -24.52 -13.29
C THR A 295 -3.59 -25.08 -12.03
N ALA A 296 -4.88 -25.42 -12.15
CA ALA A 296 -5.65 -26.06 -11.08
C ALA A 296 -6.04 -27.49 -11.49
N TYR A 297 -5.89 -28.41 -10.55
CA TYR A 297 -6.22 -29.82 -10.68
C TYR A 297 -7.45 -30.12 -9.83
N ALA A 298 -8.51 -30.67 -10.41
CA ALA A 298 -9.78 -30.93 -9.72
C ALA A 298 -10.37 -32.32 -10.02
N ASP A 299 -11.17 -32.84 -9.09
CA ASP A 299 -11.97 -34.05 -9.31
C ASP A 299 -13.18 -33.78 -10.22
N ALA A 300 -13.92 -34.84 -10.58
CA ALA A 300 -15.08 -34.74 -11.48
C ALA A 300 -16.25 -33.92 -10.90
N ARG A 301 -16.22 -33.58 -9.61
CA ARG A 301 -17.18 -32.70 -8.94
C ARG A 301 -16.65 -31.27 -8.84
N GLY A 302 -15.41 -30.98 -9.24
CA GLY A 302 -14.80 -29.66 -9.11
C GLY A 302 -14.19 -29.41 -7.73
N LYS A 303 -13.96 -30.44 -6.92
CA LYS A 303 -13.13 -30.32 -5.72
C LYS A 303 -11.67 -30.16 -6.13
N ILE A 304 -11.02 -29.10 -5.67
CA ILE A 304 -9.62 -28.80 -5.95
C ILE A 304 -8.73 -29.78 -5.21
N LEU A 305 -7.84 -30.42 -5.95
CA LEU A 305 -6.85 -31.37 -5.47
C LEU A 305 -5.48 -30.71 -5.34
N GLY A 306 -5.16 -29.76 -6.23
CA GLY A 306 -3.97 -28.95 -6.09
C GLY A 306 -3.90 -27.75 -7.03
N LEU A 307 -2.96 -26.85 -6.73
CA LEU A 307 -2.70 -25.64 -7.48
C LEU A 307 -1.20 -25.51 -7.78
N GLU A 308 -0.89 -25.17 -9.03
CA GLU A 308 0.45 -24.84 -9.52
C GLU A 308 0.42 -23.41 -10.05
N VAL A 309 1.24 -22.54 -9.48
CA VAL A 309 1.19 -21.10 -9.76
C VAL A 309 2.58 -20.56 -10.03
N GLU A 310 2.72 -19.81 -11.13
CA GLU A 310 3.81 -18.87 -11.32
C GLU A 310 3.24 -17.45 -11.36
N ALA A 311 3.83 -16.50 -10.63
CA ALA A 311 3.42 -15.11 -10.69
C ALA A 311 4.57 -14.12 -10.74
N SER A 312 4.38 -13.03 -11.47
CA SER A 312 5.36 -11.97 -11.64
C SER A 312 4.73 -10.65 -11.21
N VAL A 313 5.38 -9.95 -10.29
CA VAL A 313 4.95 -8.65 -9.75
C VAL A 313 5.89 -7.58 -10.27
N ASP A 314 5.34 -6.53 -10.88
CA ASP A 314 6.09 -5.36 -11.30
C ASP A 314 6.29 -4.41 -10.11
N ALA A 315 7.47 -4.44 -9.52
CA ALA A 315 7.78 -3.73 -8.28
C ALA A 315 8.26 -2.28 -8.49
N GLY A 316 8.52 -1.87 -9.73
CA GLY A 316 9.12 -0.58 -10.06
C GLY A 316 10.62 -0.51 -9.73
N ALA A 317 11.18 0.70 -9.81
CA ALA A 317 12.62 0.92 -9.78
C ALA A 317 13.25 0.85 -8.40
N TYR A 318 12.47 1.05 -7.34
CA TYR A 318 12.96 1.07 -5.96
C TYR A 318 12.03 0.33 -5.01
N SER A 319 12.60 -0.14 -3.90
CA SER A 319 11.90 -0.72 -2.77
C SER A 319 11.34 0.39 -1.88
N ALA A 320 10.02 0.44 -1.71
CA ALA A 320 9.34 1.51 -0.97
C ALA A 320 9.34 1.27 0.56
N TYR A 321 9.70 2.29 1.33
CA TYR A 321 9.82 2.20 2.79
C TYR A 321 8.47 2.44 3.50
N PRO A 322 8.09 1.62 4.50
CA PRO A 322 8.85 0.53 5.12
C PRO A 322 8.57 -0.87 4.53
N PHE A 323 7.69 -0.97 3.54
CA PHE A 323 7.05 -2.24 3.16
C PHE A 323 7.88 -3.16 2.26
N SER A 324 8.92 -2.61 1.62
CA SER A 324 9.76 -3.24 0.61
C SER A 324 9.07 -3.53 -0.73
N ALA A 325 9.89 -3.79 -1.76
CA ALA A 325 9.46 -4.18 -3.11
C ALA A 325 8.74 -5.54 -3.18
N CYS A 326 8.85 -6.36 -2.13
CA CYS A 326 8.44 -7.77 -2.16
C CYS A 326 7.12 -8.03 -1.43
N LEU A 327 6.48 -6.98 -0.87
CA LEU A 327 5.25 -7.14 -0.09
C LEU A 327 4.16 -7.86 -0.90
N GLU A 328 3.94 -7.48 -2.16
CA GLU A 328 2.92 -8.12 -2.99
C GLU A 328 3.33 -9.55 -3.39
N GLY A 329 4.55 -9.75 -3.90
CA GLY A 329 5.04 -11.06 -4.37
C GLY A 329 5.04 -12.13 -3.26
N ALA A 330 5.63 -11.82 -2.10
CA ALA A 330 5.65 -12.74 -0.96
C ALA A 330 4.23 -13.05 -0.43
N GLN A 331 3.32 -12.08 -0.49
CA GLN A 331 1.94 -12.32 -0.14
C GLN A 331 1.22 -13.24 -1.13
N VAL A 332 1.48 -13.15 -2.44
CA VAL A 332 0.92 -14.07 -3.44
C VAL A 332 1.19 -15.52 -3.05
N VAL A 333 2.45 -15.87 -2.78
CA VAL A 333 2.80 -17.24 -2.33
C VAL A 333 1.95 -17.65 -1.14
N SER A 334 1.85 -16.78 -0.15
CA SER A 334 1.34 -17.17 1.17
C SER A 334 -0.17 -17.10 1.35
N ILE A 335 -0.92 -16.34 0.53
CA ILE A 335 -2.37 -16.14 0.73
C ILE A 335 -3.22 -16.47 -0.51
N LEU A 336 -2.60 -16.83 -1.64
CA LEU A 336 -3.34 -17.20 -2.84
C LEU A 336 -4.34 -18.34 -2.62
N PRO A 337 -4.09 -19.39 -1.82
CA PRO A 337 -5.11 -20.43 -1.56
C PRO A 337 -6.46 -19.90 -1.04
N GLY A 338 -6.49 -18.69 -0.44
CA GLY A 338 -7.72 -18.05 0.00
C GLY A 338 -8.46 -18.84 1.09
N PRO A 339 -9.80 -18.72 1.17
CA PRO A 339 -10.62 -19.42 2.16
C PRO A 339 -10.95 -20.88 1.78
N TYR A 340 -10.17 -21.48 0.88
CA TYR A 340 -10.43 -22.80 0.32
C TYR A 340 -9.49 -23.87 0.92
N VAL A 341 -9.99 -25.10 1.00
CA VAL A 341 -9.21 -26.27 1.37
C VAL A 341 -8.41 -26.72 0.13
N ILE A 342 -7.11 -26.42 0.12
CA ILE A 342 -6.19 -26.79 -0.96
C ILE A 342 -5.21 -27.85 -0.45
N PRO A 343 -5.32 -29.12 -0.89
CA PRO A 343 -4.49 -30.21 -0.36
C PRO A 343 -3.02 -30.14 -0.81
N ALA A 344 -2.78 -29.73 -2.06
CA ALA A 344 -1.44 -29.67 -2.64
C ALA A 344 -1.21 -28.31 -3.32
N TYR A 345 -0.05 -27.71 -3.11
CA TYR A 345 0.23 -26.36 -3.57
C TYR A 345 1.69 -26.20 -3.96
N HIS A 346 1.92 -25.71 -5.17
CA HIS A 346 3.23 -25.27 -5.64
C HIS A 346 3.07 -23.84 -6.15
N CYS A 347 3.87 -22.91 -5.65
CA CYS A 347 3.82 -21.53 -6.09
C CYS A 347 5.20 -20.92 -6.16
N LYS A 348 5.50 -20.25 -7.27
CA LYS A 348 6.70 -19.47 -7.47
C LYS A 348 6.34 -18.03 -7.83
N THR A 349 7.02 -17.07 -7.23
CA THR A 349 6.78 -15.65 -7.48
C THR A 349 8.06 -14.88 -7.63
N TYR A 350 8.01 -13.84 -8.46
CA TYR A 350 9.14 -12.96 -8.73
C TYR A 350 8.72 -11.51 -8.50
N SER A 351 9.44 -10.79 -7.65
CA SER A 351 9.31 -9.33 -7.53
C SER A 351 10.34 -8.69 -8.45
N VAL A 352 9.89 -8.04 -9.52
CA VAL A 352 10.75 -7.62 -10.64
C VAL A 352 10.92 -6.11 -10.66
N ALA A 353 12.16 -5.64 -10.74
CA ALA A 353 12.50 -4.26 -10.94
C ALA A 353 12.20 -3.82 -12.39
N THR A 354 11.55 -2.68 -12.56
CA THR A 354 11.22 -2.11 -13.87
C THR A 354 11.43 -0.60 -13.86
N ASN A 355 11.41 0.03 -15.03
CA ASN A 355 11.61 1.48 -15.14
C ASN A 355 10.33 2.29 -14.86
N LYS A 356 9.72 2.00 -13.70
CA LYS A 356 8.48 2.60 -13.22
C LYS A 356 8.65 3.06 -11.77
N ALA A 357 7.81 4.00 -11.32
CA ALA A 357 7.73 4.37 -9.90
C ALA A 357 7.53 3.11 -9.01
N PRO A 358 8.04 3.07 -7.78
CA PRO A 358 7.87 1.93 -6.87
C PRO A 358 6.43 1.46 -6.72
N ILE A 359 6.23 0.14 -6.54
CA ILE A 359 4.93 -0.41 -6.15
C ILE A 359 4.64 -0.11 -4.68
N LEU A 360 3.41 0.34 -4.38
CA LEU A 360 3.00 0.79 -3.05
C LEU A 360 1.79 0.00 -2.55
N PRO A 361 1.60 -0.12 -1.21
CA PRO A 361 0.44 -0.80 -0.67
C PRO A 361 -0.85 -0.04 -1.02
N TYR A 362 -1.82 -0.74 -1.60
CA TYR A 362 -3.18 -0.24 -1.80
C TYR A 362 -4.19 -1.23 -1.22
N ARG A 363 -5.05 -0.77 -0.31
CA ARG A 363 -6.16 -1.50 0.35
C ARG A 363 -6.21 -3.01 0.03
N GLY A 364 -5.70 -3.82 0.95
CA GLY A 364 -5.63 -5.28 0.81
C GLY A 364 -4.32 -5.81 0.23
N VAL A 365 -3.52 -4.98 -0.46
CA VAL A 365 -2.25 -5.40 -1.09
C VAL A 365 -2.50 -6.67 -1.92
N ALA A 366 -1.63 -7.68 -2.04
CA ALA A 366 -1.79 -8.75 -3.03
C ALA A 366 -3.14 -9.50 -2.97
N ARG A 367 -3.86 -9.44 -1.84
CA ARG A 367 -5.20 -10.02 -1.62
C ARG A 367 -6.18 -9.79 -2.74
N THR A 368 -6.30 -8.56 -3.27
CA THR A 368 -7.30 -8.34 -4.33
C THR A 368 -6.91 -9.02 -5.63
N GLY A 369 -5.61 -9.08 -5.95
CA GLY A 369 -5.09 -9.81 -7.11
C GLY A 369 -5.26 -11.32 -6.94
N VAL A 370 -4.92 -11.86 -5.77
CA VAL A 370 -5.07 -13.31 -5.55
C VAL A 370 -6.52 -13.75 -5.44
N CYS A 371 -7.40 -12.93 -4.85
CA CYS A 371 -8.83 -13.21 -4.82
C CYS A 371 -9.39 -13.21 -6.24
N PHE A 372 -9.05 -12.19 -7.04
CA PHE A 372 -9.42 -12.15 -8.46
C PHE A 372 -9.00 -13.43 -9.21
N VAL A 373 -7.75 -13.85 -9.06
CA VAL A 373 -7.22 -15.06 -9.70
C VAL A 373 -7.95 -16.33 -9.25
N MET A 374 -8.07 -16.54 -7.94
CA MET A 374 -8.70 -17.75 -7.40
C MET A 374 -10.17 -17.87 -7.75
N GLU A 375 -10.92 -16.77 -7.65
CA GLU A 375 -12.35 -16.79 -7.97
C GLU A 375 -12.59 -17.08 -9.45
N LEU A 376 -11.73 -16.57 -10.34
CA LEU A 376 -11.80 -16.87 -11.77
C LEU A 376 -11.37 -18.31 -12.11
N ILE A 377 -10.40 -18.86 -11.37
CA ILE A 377 -10.01 -20.27 -11.51
C ILE A 377 -11.16 -21.18 -11.07
N ILE A 378 -11.81 -20.90 -9.95
CA ILE A 378 -12.94 -21.69 -9.47
C ILE A 378 -14.11 -21.63 -10.45
N ASP A 379 -14.40 -20.45 -11.01
CA ASP A 379 -15.39 -20.32 -12.08
C ASP A 379 -15.03 -21.14 -13.32
N ALA A 380 -13.74 -21.23 -13.67
CA ALA A 380 -13.28 -22.02 -14.79
C ALA A 380 -13.38 -23.53 -14.52
N ILE A 381 -13.11 -23.97 -13.29
CA ILE A 381 -13.37 -25.35 -12.84
C ILE A 381 -14.86 -25.64 -12.91
N ALA A 382 -15.71 -24.77 -12.36
CA ALA A 382 -17.16 -24.96 -12.35
C ALA A 382 -17.75 -25.13 -13.76
N ARG A 383 -17.29 -24.32 -14.71
CA ARG A 383 -17.66 -24.50 -16.14
C ARG A 383 -17.17 -25.84 -16.70
N ALA A 384 -15.96 -26.27 -16.36
CA ALA A 384 -15.38 -27.51 -16.87
C ALA A 384 -16.06 -28.77 -16.32
N VAL A 385 -16.65 -28.70 -15.12
CA VAL A 385 -17.46 -29.79 -14.53
C VAL A 385 -18.96 -29.58 -14.67
N GLU A 386 -19.39 -28.55 -15.43
CA GLU A 386 -20.79 -28.21 -15.68
C GLU A 386 -21.64 -28.03 -14.40
N ARG A 387 -21.06 -27.40 -13.37
CA ARG A 387 -21.73 -27.09 -12.08
C ARG A 387 -21.93 -25.59 -11.87
N GLU A 388 -22.91 -25.25 -11.04
CA GLU A 388 -23.11 -23.86 -10.63
C GLU A 388 -21.87 -23.34 -9.84
N PRO A 389 -21.35 -22.14 -10.17
CA PRO A 389 -20.10 -21.67 -9.57
C PRO A 389 -20.12 -21.52 -8.05
N TYR A 390 -21.27 -21.21 -7.44
CA TYR A 390 -21.37 -21.11 -5.99
C TYR A 390 -21.32 -22.50 -5.32
N GLU A 391 -21.80 -23.55 -5.99
CA GLU A 391 -21.77 -24.91 -5.45
C GLU A 391 -20.34 -25.46 -5.42
N VAL A 392 -19.56 -25.18 -6.47
CA VAL A 392 -18.13 -25.54 -6.51
C VAL A 392 -17.34 -24.78 -5.44
N ARG A 393 -17.67 -23.52 -5.15
CA ARG A 393 -17.11 -22.82 -3.98
C ARG A 393 -17.47 -23.51 -2.69
N LEU A 394 -18.76 -23.85 -2.46
CA LEU A 394 -19.20 -24.55 -1.25
C LEU A 394 -18.47 -25.89 -1.04
N GLU A 395 -18.18 -26.63 -2.12
CA GLU A 395 -17.40 -27.88 -2.06
C GLU A 395 -15.97 -27.67 -1.55
N ASN A 396 -15.38 -26.50 -1.82
CA ASN A 396 -13.97 -26.20 -1.55
C ASN A 396 -13.75 -25.29 -0.33
N LEU A 397 -14.77 -24.59 0.17
CA LEU A 397 -14.62 -23.67 1.30
C LEU A 397 -14.27 -24.41 2.60
N VAL A 398 -13.42 -23.79 3.42
CA VAL A 398 -13.16 -24.28 4.78
C VAL A 398 -14.47 -24.29 5.57
N PRO A 399 -14.88 -25.44 6.15
CA PRO A 399 -16.12 -25.53 6.89
C PRO A 399 -15.99 -24.88 8.28
N ALA A 400 -17.09 -24.34 8.80
CA ALA A 400 -17.11 -23.72 10.14
C ALA A 400 -16.65 -24.69 11.24
N SER A 401 -16.92 -25.99 11.08
CA SER A 401 -16.51 -27.02 12.03
C SER A 401 -15.00 -27.29 12.05
N ALA A 402 -14.24 -26.79 11.07
CA ALA A 402 -12.79 -26.90 11.02
C ALA A 402 -12.08 -25.71 11.68
N MET A 403 -12.82 -24.70 12.16
CA MET A 403 -12.22 -23.51 12.78
C MET A 403 -11.83 -23.77 14.25
N PRO A 404 -10.65 -23.28 14.71
CA PRO A 404 -9.64 -22.55 13.95
C PRO A 404 -8.91 -23.47 12.95
N TYR A 405 -8.62 -22.94 11.77
CA TYR A 405 -8.04 -23.70 10.66
C TYR A 405 -6.70 -23.11 10.24
N THR A 406 -5.68 -23.97 10.09
CA THR A 406 -4.40 -23.58 9.49
C THR A 406 -4.36 -24.13 8.07
N ASN A 407 -4.19 -23.26 7.08
CA ASN A 407 -4.16 -23.68 5.68
C ASN A 407 -2.80 -24.27 5.27
N ILE A 408 -2.70 -24.71 4.01
CA ILE A 408 -1.50 -25.33 3.43
C ILE A 408 -0.25 -24.44 3.49
N THR A 409 -0.40 -23.11 3.51
CA THR A 409 0.69 -22.13 3.59
C THR A 409 0.98 -21.67 5.04
N GLY A 410 0.41 -22.35 6.04
CA GLY A 410 0.63 -22.04 7.46
C GLY A 410 -0.04 -20.74 7.92
N LYS A 411 -1.11 -20.30 7.27
CA LYS A 411 -1.93 -19.17 7.72
C LYS A 411 -3.05 -19.66 8.63
N ASP A 412 -3.17 -18.98 9.76
CA ASP A 412 -4.18 -19.30 10.77
C ASP A 412 -5.45 -18.47 10.55
N PHE A 413 -6.58 -19.17 10.48
CA PHE A 413 -7.92 -18.65 10.37
C PHE A 413 -8.57 -18.85 11.73
N ASP A 414 -8.84 -17.75 12.42
CA ASP A 414 -9.30 -17.75 13.80
C ASP A 414 -10.74 -18.27 13.94
N SER A 415 -11.62 -17.84 13.04
CA SER A 415 -13.04 -18.17 13.03
C SER A 415 -13.68 -17.92 11.65
N GLY A 416 -14.90 -18.42 11.47
CA GLY A 416 -15.71 -18.09 10.30
C GLY A 416 -16.70 -19.17 9.92
N ASP A 417 -17.78 -18.77 9.25
CA ASP A 417 -18.73 -19.68 8.60
C ASP A 417 -18.91 -19.25 7.14
N TYR A 418 -17.88 -19.53 6.35
CA TYR A 418 -17.81 -19.14 4.94
C TYR A 418 -18.93 -19.79 4.11
N PRO A 419 -19.25 -21.08 4.28
CA PRO A 419 -20.37 -21.70 3.57
C PRO A 419 -21.73 -21.05 3.89
N LYS A 420 -21.98 -20.65 5.14
CA LYS A 420 -23.21 -19.91 5.47
C LYS A 420 -23.22 -18.52 4.86
N SER A 421 -22.08 -17.83 4.83
CA SER A 421 -21.97 -16.51 4.19
C SER A 421 -22.32 -16.58 2.71
N LEU A 422 -21.76 -17.55 1.98
CA LEU A 422 -22.04 -17.74 0.56
C LEU A 422 -23.50 -18.13 0.30
N ARG A 423 -24.06 -19.08 1.06
CA ARG A 423 -25.47 -19.47 0.93
C ARG A 423 -26.42 -18.29 1.13
N ARG A 424 -26.20 -17.49 2.17
CA ARG A 424 -26.98 -16.27 2.41
C ARG A 424 -26.88 -15.29 1.25
N ALA A 425 -25.69 -15.08 0.70
CA ALA A 425 -25.53 -14.20 -0.47
C ALA A 425 -26.32 -14.71 -1.68
N VAL A 426 -26.28 -16.02 -1.96
CA VAL A 426 -27.05 -16.64 -3.06
C VAL A 426 -28.55 -16.50 -2.85
N GLU A 427 -29.03 -16.72 -1.62
CA GLU A 427 -30.44 -16.55 -1.23
C GLU A 427 -30.92 -15.11 -1.45
N GLU A 428 -30.18 -14.11 -0.96
CA GLU A 428 -30.52 -12.69 -1.07
C GLU A 428 -30.42 -12.14 -2.50
N ILE A 429 -29.62 -12.78 -3.37
CA ILE A 429 -29.54 -12.44 -4.79
C ILE A 429 -30.76 -12.97 -5.57
N HIS A 430 -31.50 -13.95 -5.04
CA HIS A 430 -32.56 -14.66 -5.76
C HIS A 430 -32.04 -15.31 -7.06
N LEU A 431 -30.93 -16.05 -6.95
CA LEU A 431 -30.19 -16.59 -8.10
C LEU A 431 -31.07 -17.37 -9.10
N THR A 432 -32.03 -18.17 -8.62
CA THR A 432 -32.95 -18.94 -9.47
C THR A 432 -33.74 -18.05 -10.44
N ASP A 433 -34.21 -16.90 -9.96
CA ASP A 433 -34.96 -15.95 -10.79
C ASP A 433 -34.06 -15.32 -11.84
N ILE A 434 -32.79 -15.04 -11.49
CA ILE A 434 -31.82 -14.51 -12.46
C ILE A 434 -31.45 -15.56 -13.51
N ARG A 435 -31.32 -16.84 -13.12
CA ARG A 435 -31.06 -17.94 -14.07
C ARG A 435 -32.22 -18.14 -15.04
N ALA A 436 -33.46 -18.04 -14.57
CA ALA A 436 -34.64 -18.06 -15.44
C ALA A 436 -34.58 -16.92 -16.47
N ARG A 437 -34.29 -15.69 -16.03
CA ARG A 437 -34.11 -14.54 -16.93
C ARG A 437 -32.97 -14.71 -17.93
N GLN A 438 -31.86 -15.33 -17.52
CA GLN A 438 -30.76 -15.63 -18.44
C GLN A 438 -31.15 -16.65 -19.52
N ALA A 439 -31.98 -17.63 -19.18
CA ALA A 439 -32.48 -18.63 -20.13
C ALA A 439 -33.47 -18.03 -21.13
N ASP A 440 -34.36 -17.15 -20.67
CA ASP A 440 -35.34 -16.45 -21.51
C ASP A 440 -34.68 -15.38 -22.41
N GLY A 441 -33.56 -14.83 -21.96
CA GLY A 441 -32.90 -13.69 -22.58
C GLY A 441 -33.61 -12.37 -22.30
N GLU A 442 -32.95 -11.27 -22.61
CA GLU A 442 -33.54 -9.94 -22.46
C GLU A 442 -34.09 -9.44 -23.80
N PRO A 443 -35.31 -8.86 -23.85
CA PRO A 443 -35.93 -8.41 -25.10
C PRO A 443 -35.12 -7.39 -25.91
N ASP A 444 -34.23 -6.65 -25.24
CA ASP A 444 -33.34 -5.66 -25.83
C ASP A 444 -31.96 -6.22 -26.21
N GLY A 445 -31.74 -7.53 -26.03
CA GLY A 445 -30.50 -8.23 -26.37
C GLY A 445 -29.36 -8.08 -25.36
N ARG A 446 -29.57 -7.43 -24.20
CA ARG A 446 -28.53 -7.33 -23.17
C ARG A 446 -28.27 -8.68 -22.51
N LEU A 447 -27.02 -8.90 -22.11
CA LEU A 447 -26.61 -10.10 -21.39
C LEU A 447 -26.59 -9.84 -19.88
N ILE A 448 -27.04 -10.82 -19.10
CA ILE A 448 -26.94 -10.80 -17.65
C ILE A 448 -25.72 -11.62 -17.23
N GLY A 449 -24.82 -11.01 -16.46
CA GLY A 449 -23.68 -11.68 -15.82
C GLY A 449 -23.85 -11.71 -14.31
N ILE A 450 -23.47 -12.83 -13.68
CA ILE A 450 -23.41 -12.97 -12.22
C ILE A 450 -22.03 -13.49 -11.88
N GLY A 451 -21.35 -12.79 -10.98
CA GLY A 451 -20.05 -13.20 -10.44
C GLY A 451 -20.14 -13.37 -8.93
N PHE A 452 -19.41 -14.37 -8.41
CA PHE A 452 -19.24 -14.59 -6.99
C PHE A 452 -17.79 -14.37 -6.60
N ALA A 453 -17.57 -13.77 -5.43
CA ALA A 453 -16.24 -13.66 -4.85
C ALA A 453 -16.31 -13.99 -3.36
N THR A 454 -15.60 -15.04 -2.93
CA THR A 454 -15.40 -15.35 -1.50
C THR A 454 -13.96 -15.06 -1.12
N PHE A 455 -13.76 -14.33 -0.02
CA PHE A 455 -12.42 -13.98 0.44
C PHE A 455 -12.35 -14.01 1.96
N CYS A 456 -11.12 -14.19 2.46
CA CYS A 456 -10.75 -13.97 3.84
C CYS A 456 -9.76 -12.80 3.91
N GLU A 457 -9.88 -11.96 4.93
CA GLU A 457 -8.97 -10.84 5.13
C GLU A 457 -8.28 -10.95 6.48
N GLN A 458 -6.96 -11.08 6.47
CA GLN A 458 -6.17 -10.90 7.67
C GLN A 458 -5.97 -9.38 7.91
N ALA A 459 -6.70 -8.87 8.89
CA ALA A 459 -6.56 -7.51 9.40
C ALA A 459 -5.59 -7.46 10.59
N ALA A 460 -5.20 -6.25 11.01
CA ALA A 460 -4.39 -6.00 12.20
C ALA A 460 -3.10 -6.85 12.26
N HIS A 461 -2.21 -6.66 11.28
CA HIS A 461 -0.93 -7.36 11.23
C HIS A 461 -0.13 -7.15 12.51
N GLY A 462 0.08 -8.24 13.24
CA GLY A 462 0.85 -8.24 14.49
C GLY A 462 2.34 -8.45 14.26
N THR A 463 3.12 -8.44 15.34
CA THR A 463 4.58 -8.65 15.34
C THR A 463 5.00 -9.92 14.60
N SER A 464 4.29 -11.04 14.78
CA SER A 464 4.62 -12.30 14.09
C SER A 464 4.53 -12.18 12.57
N VAL A 465 3.57 -11.42 12.06
CA VAL A 465 3.41 -11.24 10.61
C VAL A 465 4.51 -10.36 10.03
N TYR A 466 4.78 -9.21 10.66
CA TYR A 466 5.87 -8.32 10.21
C TYR A 466 7.25 -9.00 10.33
N SER A 467 7.47 -9.79 11.37
CA SER A 467 8.66 -10.63 11.52
C SER A 467 8.74 -11.68 10.40
N GLY A 468 7.64 -12.34 10.05
CA GLY A 468 7.60 -13.31 8.95
C GLY A 468 7.85 -12.68 7.58
N TRP A 469 7.51 -11.39 7.41
CA TRP A 469 7.86 -10.61 6.22
C TRP A 469 9.28 -10.05 6.25
N GLY A 470 10.02 -10.29 7.34
CA GLY A 470 11.36 -9.76 7.54
C GLY A 470 11.40 -8.23 7.58
N ILE A 471 10.34 -7.54 8.00
CA ILE A 471 10.30 -6.06 8.05
C ILE A 471 10.75 -5.61 9.45
N PRO A 472 12.02 -5.22 9.65
CA PRO A 472 12.56 -4.96 10.99
C PRO A 472 11.98 -3.69 11.64
N MET A 473 11.44 -2.78 10.83
CA MET A 473 11.08 -1.43 11.27
C MET A 473 9.64 -1.31 11.79
N VAL A 474 8.76 -2.26 11.46
CA VAL A 474 7.36 -2.21 11.90
C VAL A 474 7.18 -3.17 13.08
N PRO A 475 7.01 -2.64 14.31
CA PRO A 475 7.05 -3.48 15.51
C PRO A 475 5.82 -4.39 15.67
N GLY A 476 4.75 -4.14 14.89
CA GLY A 476 3.55 -4.97 14.87
C GLY A 476 2.73 -4.94 16.16
N HIS A 477 2.84 -3.86 16.94
CA HIS A 477 1.98 -3.58 18.08
C HIS A 477 1.54 -2.12 18.08
N GLU A 478 0.41 -1.84 18.74
CA GLU A 478 -0.17 -0.52 18.90
C GLU A 478 -0.20 -0.15 20.39
N GLN A 479 0.08 1.10 20.70
CA GLN A 479 0.07 1.63 22.06
C GLN A 479 -1.11 2.57 22.24
N ALA A 480 -1.75 2.51 23.42
CA ALA A 480 -2.78 3.44 23.80
C ALA A 480 -2.50 3.99 25.20
N VAL A 481 -2.49 5.32 25.34
CA VAL A 481 -2.39 6.00 26.63
C VAL A 481 -3.72 6.66 26.94
N ALA A 482 -4.32 6.27 28.05
CA ALA A 482 -5.55 6.85 28.56
C ALA A 482 -5.25 7.76 29.75
N ARG A 483 -5.65 9.03 29.67
CA ARG A 483 -5.47 10.02 30.74
C ARG A 483 -6.81 10.66 31.08
N MET A 484 -7.23 10.51 32.34
CA MET A 484 -8.36 11.27 32.87
C MET A 484 -7.92 12.71 33.18
N THR A 485 -8.67 13.68 32.69
CA THR A 485 -8.49 15.09 33.04
C THR A 485 -9.21 15.41 34.36
N PRO A 486 -8.79 16.43 35.12
CA PRO A 486 -9.50 16.85 36.33
C PRO A 486 -10.99 17.18 36.13
N GLY A 487 -11.38 17.58 34.91
CA GLY A 487 -12.78 17.84 34.54
C GLY A 487 -13.60 16.59 34.19
N GLY A 488 -13.05 15.37 34.37
CA GLY A 488 -13.74 14.12 34.08
C GLY A 488 -13.89 13.78 32.60
N SER A 489 -13.10 14.42 31.73
CA SER A 489 -12.95 14.03 30.32
C SER A 489 -11.77 13.07 30.15
N LEU A 490 -11.89 12.13 29.21
CA LEU A 490 -10.84 11.17 28.88
C LEU A 490 -10.06 11.65 27.67
N GLU A 491 -8.74 11.71 27.79
CA GLU A 491 -7.84 11.84 26.65
C GLU A 491 -7.29 10.46 26.30
N LEU A 492 -7.46 10.03 25.05
CA LEU A 492 -6.87 8.83 24.49
C LEU A 492 -5.83 9.23 23.46
N ARG A 493 -4.61 8.75 23.63
CA ARG A 493 -3.53 8.89 22.65
C ARG A 493 -3.20 7.53 22.10
N ILE A 494 -3.14 7.40 20.78
CA ILE A 494 -2.79 6.15 20.09
C ILE A 494 -1.68 6.41 19.07
N GLY A 495 -0.98 5.37 18.62
CA GLY A 495 0.01 5.46 17.54
C GLY A 495 -0.62 5.45 16.13
N ALA A 496 -1.81 4.89 15.98
CA ALA A 496 -2.57 4.90 14.73
C ALA A 496 -3.12 6.30 14.41
N HIS A 497 -3.17 6.65 13.13
CA HIS A 497 -3.67 7.94 12.68
C HIS A 497 -4.90 7.78 11.79
N SER A 498 -5.91 8.62 11.98
CA SER A 498 -7.13 8.58 11.18
C SER A 498 -7.02 9.46 9.95
N HIS A 499 -7.37 8.87 8.81
CA HIS A 499 -7.42 9.53 7.51
C HIS A 499 -8.78 9.22 6.86
N GLY A 500 -9.86 9.38 7.64
CA GLY A 500 -11.26 9.21 7.22
C GLY A 500 -12.01 8.01 7.82
N GLN A 501 -11.37 7.15 8.61
CA GLN A 501 -11.96 5.91 9.17
C GLN A 501 -12.73 6.14 10.49
N SER A 502 -12.91 7.40 10.90
CA SER A 502 -13.76 7.78 12.03
C SER A 502 -13.28 7.32 13.41
N MET A 503 -11.95 7.26 13.61
CA MET A 503 -11.37 6.77 14.87
C MET A 503 -11.75 7.64 16.09
N GLU A 504 -11.91 8.96 15.93
CA GLU A 504 -12.34 9.86 17.01
C GLU A 504 -13.71 9.49 17.61
N THR A 505 -14.55 8.85 16.79
CA THR A 505 -15.89 8.39 17.16
C THR A 505 -15.85 6.94 17.61
N THR A 506 -15.23 6.05 16.83
CA THR A 506 -15.25 4.61 17.13
C THR A 506 -14.41 4.26 18.37
N LEU A 507 -13.26 4.89 18.59
CA LEU A 507 -12.48 4.67 19.82
C LEU A 507 -13.14 5.30 21.05
N ALA A 508 -13.95 6.35 20.87
CA ALA A 508 -14.79 6.86 21.95
C ALA A 508 -15.90 5.87 22.34
N GLN A 509 -16.45 5.10 21.40
CA GLN A 509 -17.38 4.00 21.70
C GLN A 509 -16.70 2.86 22.45
N VAL A 510 -15.47 2.51 22.08
CA VAL A 510 -14.68 1.50 22.81
C VAL A 510 -14.43 1.97 24.25
N ALA A 511 -14.01 3.22 24.45
CA ALA A 511 -13.83 3.77 25.79
C ALA A 511 -15.14 3.84 26.59
N HIS A 512 -16.28 4.09 25.94
CA HIS A 512 -17.58 4.02 26.60
C HIS A 512 -17.91 2.60 27.07
N GLU A 513 -17.72 1.60 26.21
CA GLU A 513 -18.00 0.21 26.53
C GLU A 513 -17.12 -0.28 27.70
N VAL A 514 -15.83 0.09 27.69
CA VAL A 514 -14.85 -0.41 28.66
C VAL A 514 -14.85 0.40 29.96
N LEU A 515 -15.01 1.73 29.90
CA LEU A 515 -14.82 2.63 31.04
C LEU A 515 -16.10 3.37 31.47
N GLY A 516 -17.21 3.22 30.73
CA GLY A 516 -18.48 3.91 31.02
C GLY A 516 -18.49 5.41 30.74
N ILE A 517 -17.42 5.96 30.16
CA ILE A 517 -17.27 7.40 29.91
C ILE A 517 -18.10 7.79 28.68
N ASP A 518 -18.88 8.87 28.77
CA ASP A 518 -19.67 9.34 27.62
C ASP A 518 -18.75 9.63 26.42
N PRO A 519 -19.02 9.09 25.21
CA PRO A 519 -18.20 9.36 24.01
C PRO A 519 -17.95 10.84 23.72
N ALA A 520 -18.87 11.73 24.11
CA ALA A 520 -18.72 13.19 23.98
C ALA A 520 -17.61 13.77 24.87
N LYS A 521 -17.30 13.10 25.99
CA LYS A 521 -16.22 13.45 26.93
C LYS A 521 -14.89 12.77 26.62
N VAL A 522 -14.83 11.97 25.56
CA VAL A 522 -13.58 11.35 25.08
C VAL A 522 -12.95 12.26 24.03
N LYS A 523 -11.66 12.52 24.12
CA LYS A 523 -10.85 13.19 23.10
C LYS A 523 -9.78 12.23 22.63
N LEU A 524 -9.80 11.90 21.35
CA LEU A 524 -8.71 11.17 20.71
C LEU A 524 -7.66 12.19 20.25
N VAL A 525 -6.39 11.88 20.49
CA VAL A 525 -5.24 12.72 20.17
C VAL A 525 -4.23 11.93 19.37
#